data_AF-A0A9W6T7L2-F1
#
_entry.id   AF-A0A9W6T7L2-F1
#
_cell.length_a   1.000
_cell.length_b   1.000
_cell.length_c   1.000
_cell.angle_alpha   90.00
_cell.angle_beta   90.00
_cell.angle_gamma   90.00
#
_symmetry.space_group_name_H-M   'P 1'
#
loop_
_entity.id
_entity.type
_entity.pdbx_description
1 polymer ?
#
loop_
_entity_poly.entity_id
_entity_poly.type
_entity_poly.pdbx_seq_one_letter_code
_entity_poly.pdbx_strand_id
1 'polypeptide(L)'
;MTELCQSEMEARIIKVAAIGLNEKHLGKTLQEILPTLLNLNNRFGVHICGEGGEFETLVLDAPFFKKGRLIIKDKQVVKHTNDEVYYLKLSVEVIPKEGNGVISDTDYSQFVVEPPLLREQFQDIYESISEIDVDLLKSIENPVYETALAKKWEITSKRIGSKIYISNITSNKSGLSEQMLDIFDQLSNKLKDNKVTFQNIQSSCLLVSSMETFAAVNKIYMSFFTEPLPPARICVETCLPQGILAQLSVVIIQDLNFKAGLHVQSRSYWAPSNIGPYSQTIYDRNNNVASLSGQVPLIPKNMEVCDDIKTATCLSLQHLDNVKEVTGYTKQLSMICFFKDNKWLDTACNVWKEYMDEHKQSINKCLFARVQELPRSCNVEWGGLSHKEETDPYYDSEDEDQQAPEIVNAEVKFSNKFDFEFNKDKHHAILMNPINLDFDSSKFPPSYELLPVVQLFDKNGKDFKYGIIQYP
;
A
#
# COMPACT_ATOMS: atom_id res chain seq x y z
N MET A 1 11.22 18.99 11.72
CA MET A 1 12.40 19.86 12.00
C MET A 1 12.38 20.51 13.38
N THR A 2 11.31 21.19 13.80
CA THR A 2 11.25 21.83 15.12
C THR A 2 11.55 20.86 16.27
N GLU A 3 10.99 19.65 16.22
CA GLU A 3 11.28 18.57 17.18
C GLU A 3 12.78 18.20 17.20
N LEU A 4 13.43 18.08 16.04
CA LEU A 4 14.88 17.84 15.96
C LEU A 4 15.68 18.97 16.59
N CYS A 5 15.25 20.23 16.43
CA CYS A 5 15.88 21.37 17.08
C CYS A 5 15.72 21.35 18.61
N GLN A 6 14.73 20.63 19.13
CA GLN A 6 14.43 20.50 20.56
C GLN A 6 14.98 19.21 21.17
N SER A 7 15.44 18.25 20.35
CA SER A 7 15.92 16.92 20.77
C SER A 7 17.26 16.89 21.53
N GLU A 8 17.81 18.06 21.89
CA GLU A 8 19.13 18.23 22.52
C GLU A 8 20.30 17.59 21.75
N MET A 9 20.10 17.25 20.47
CA MET A 9 21.15 16.74 19.59
C MET A 9 22.05 17.88 19.10
N GLU A 10 23.35 17.69 19.21
CA GLU A 10 24.37 18.56 18.63
C GLU A 10 24.60 18.15 17.15
N ALA A 11 23.58 18.38 16.32
CA ALA A 11 23.64 18.14 14.88
C ALA A 11 24.09 19.40 14.14
N ARG A 12 25.19 19.31 13.38
CA ARG A 12 25.75 20.45 12.63
C ARG A 12 25.71 20.21 11.13
N ILE A 13 25.43 21.26 10.37
CA ILE A 13 25.45 21.26 8.91
C ILE A 13 26.89 21.04 8.41
N ILE A 14 27.15 19.96 7.68
CA ILE A 14 28.48 19.63 7.16
C ILE A 14 28.58 19.70 5.64
N LYS A 15 27.46 19.77 4.93
CA LYS A 15 27.41 19.98 3.48
C LYS A 15 26.17 20.78 3.15
N VAL A 16 26.26 21.61 2.12
CA VAL A 16 25.14 22.30 1.50
C VAL A 16 25.23 22.19 -0.01
N ALA A 17 24.08 22.03 -0.67
CA ALA A 17 23.98 21.79 -2.10
C ALA A 17 22.67 22.34 -2.70
N ALA A 18 22.06 23.35 -2.06
CA ALA A 18 20.81 23.97 -2.52
C ALA A 18 20.93 25.48 -2.64
N ILE A 19 20.08 26.05 -3.51
CA ILE A 19 20.02 27.49 -3.76
C ILE A 19 19.84 28.28 -2.47
N GLY A 20 20.64 29.34 -2.33
CA GLY A 20 20.63 30.20 -1.14
C GLY A 20 21.39 29.62 0.06
N LEU A 21 21.76 28.33 0.06
CA LEU A 21 22.70 27.79 1.03
C LEU A 21 24.14 27.96 0.55
N ASN A 22 25.05 28.34 1.46
CA ASN A 22 26.46 28.59 1.13
C ASN A 22 27.37 28.26 2.32
N GLU A 23 28.67 28.46 2.15
CA GLU A 23 29.71 28.22 3.16
C GLU A 23 29.42 28.81 4.55
N LYS A 24 28.69 29.93 4.65
CA LYS A 24 28.36 30.58 5.94
C LYS A 24 27.38 29.76 6.79
N HIS A 25 26.71 28.77 6.19
CA HIS A 25 25.79 27.88 6.87
C HIS A 25 26.46 26.63 7.42
N LEU A 26 27.67 26.31 6.95
CA LEU A 26 28.42 25.16 7.43
C LEU A 26 28.80 25.32 8.91
N GLY A 27 28.62 24.27 9.68
CA GLY A 27 28.92 24.18 11.10
C GLY A 27 27.84 24.77 12.01
N LYS A 28 26.78 25.39 11.45
CA LYS A 28 25.61 25.82 12.22
C LYS A 28 24.82 24.61 12.73
N THR A 29 24.19 24.76 13.89
CA THR A 29 23.22 23.77 14.38
C THR A 29 21.92 23.83 13.57
N LEU A 30 21.09 22.79 13.67
CA LEU A 30 19.75 22.80 13.08
C LEU A 30 18.90 23.98 13.57
N GLN A 31 19.02 24.33 14.86
CA GLN A 31 18.31 25.47 15.44
C GLN A 31 18.79 26.81 14.87
N GLU A 32 20.09 26.99 14.69
CA GLU A 32 20.68 28.22 14.14
C GLU A 32 20.33 28.45 12.67
N ILE A 33 20.17 27.36 11.89
CA ILE A 33 19.86 27.46 10.45
C ILE A 33 18.35 27.45 10.16
N LEU A 34 17.49 27.00 11.09
CA LEU A 34 16.05 26.88 10.88
C LEU A 34 15.38 28.13 10.28
N PRO A 35 15.63 29.37 10.75
CA PRO A 35 15.03 30.56 10.14
C PRO A 35 15.43 30.75 8.66
N THR A 36 16.66 30.35 8.30
CA THR A 36 17.14 30.40 6.92
C THR A 36 16.42 29.34 6.08
N LEU A 37 16.27 28.11 6.60
CA LEU A 37 15.57 27.03 5.89
C LEU A 37 14.09 27.37 5.66
N LEU A 38 13.41 27.96 6.64
CA LEU A 38 12.03 28.45 6.47
C LEU A 38 11.92 29.51 5.38
N ASN A 39 12.86 30.47 5.34
CA ASN A 39 12.89 31.48 4.28
C ASN A 39 13.12 30.86 2.89
N LEU A 40 14.06 29.93 2.78
CA LEU A 40 14.39 29.27 1.52
C LEU A 40 13.29 28.33 1.05
N ASN A 41 12.60 27.65 1.97
CA ASN A 41 11.42 26.83 1.66
C ASN A 41 10.33 27.69 1.02
N ASN A 42 9.98 28.83 1.64
CA ASN A 42 8.96 29.74 1.11
C ASN A 42 9.32 30.33 -0.26
N ARG A 43 10.61 30.55 -0.54
CA ARG A 43 11.07 31.21 -1.77
C ARG A 43 11.35 30.26 -2.92
N PHE A 44 11.90 29.09 -2.60
CA PHE A 44 12.51 28.18 -3.58
C PHE A 44 12.09 26.72 -3.39
N GLY A 45 11.23 26.41 -2.40
CA GLY A 45 10.79 25.04 -2.13
C GLY A 45 11.86 24.14 -1.51
N VAL A 46 12.96 24.69 -0.98
CA VAL A 46 14.00 23.92 -0.26
C VAL A 46 13.35 23.10 0.85
N HIS A 47 13.59 21.78 0.90
CA HIS A 47 13.00 20.94 1.93
C HIS A 47 13.63 21.26 3.30
N ILE A 48 12.80 21.64 4.27
CA ILE A 48 13.28 22.09 5.58
C ILE A 48 14.06 20.97 6.29
N CYS A 49 13.70 19.71 6.08
CA CYS A 49 14.42 18.55 6.65
C CYS A 49 15.60 18.05 5.83
N GLY A 50 15.90 18.66 4.67
CA GLY A 50 17.04 18.27 3.82
C GLY A 50 16.87 16.93 3.09
N GLU A 51 15.63 16.44 2.95
CA GLU A 51 15.34 15.12 2.33
C GLU A 51 15.70 15.06 0.84
N GLY A 52 15.72 16.21 0.16
CA GLY A 52 16.15 16.33 -1.24
C GLY A 52 17.67 16.40 -1.41
N GLY A 53 18.45 16.23 -0.32
CA GLY A 53 19.90 16.34 -0.34
C GLY A 53 20.41 17.79 -0.31
N GLU A 54 19.56 18.74 0.11
CA GLU A 54 19.88 20.16 0.16
C GLU A 54 21.03 20.49 1.11
N PHE A 55 21.15 19.71 2.19
CA PHE A 55 22.25 19.76 3.13
C PHE A 55 22.46 18.39 3.80
N GLU A 56 23.65 18.18 4.35
CA GLU A 56 23.95 17.02 5.19
C GLU A 56 24.30 17.49 6.60
N THR A 57 24.02 16.66 7.60
CA THR A 57 24.39 16.93 8.99
C THR A 57 25.30 15.86 9.57
N LEU A 58 26.10 16.24 10.55
CA LEU A 58 26.83 15.32 11.41
C LEU A 58 26.38 15.56 12.86
N VAL A 59 25.92 14.50 13.52
CA VAL A 59 25.58 14.51 14.95
C VAL A 59 26.86 14.29 15.75
N LEU A 60 27.29 15.33 16.48
CA LEU A 60 28.51 15.29 17.29
C LEU A 60 28.25 14.74 18.70
N ASP A 61 27.11 15.06 19.28
CA ASP A 61 26.66 14.57 20.58
C ASP A 61 25.13 14.44 20.56
N ALA A 62 24.60 13.54 21.38
CA ALA A 62 23.18 13.41 21.64
C ALA A 62 22.98 12.90 23.07
N PRO A 63 21.82 13.18 23.72
CA PRO A 63 21.55 12.71 25.07
C PRO A 63 21.72 11.19 25.24
N PHE A 64 21.37 10.43 24.19
CA PHE A 64 21.41 8.97 24.15
C PHE A 64 22.76 8.36 23.73
N PHE A 65 23.79 9.16 23.45
CA PHE A 65 25.14 8.63 23.20
C PHE A 65 25.76 8.09 24.49
N LYS A 66 26.12 6.80 24.49
CA LYS A 66 26.62 6.09 25.69
C LYS A 66 28.13 6.10 25.87
N LYS A 67 28.88 5.98 24.77
CA LYS A 67 30.34 5.74 24.84
C LYS A 67 31.15 7.03 24.87
N GLY A 68 30.65 8.07 24.24
CA GLY A 68 31.38 9.31 24.04
C GLY A 68 30.70 10.21 23.03
N ARG A 69 31.32 11.37 22.82
CA ARG A 69 30.88 12.40 21.87
C ARG A 69 32.05 12.83 21.00
N LEU A 70 31.74 13.39 19.84
CA LEU A 70 32.72 13.95 18.91
C LEU A 70 32.98 15.41 19.26
N ILE A 71 34.27 15.77 19.39
CA ILE A 71 34.70 17.15 19.45
C ILE A 71 35.48 17.47 18.17
N ILE A 72 35.06 18.53 17.48
CA ILE A 72 35.79 19.04 16.31
C ILE A 72 37.09 19.68 16.80
N LYS A 73 38.23 19.20 16.30
CA LYS A 73 39.57 19.75 16.53
C LYS A 73 39.99 20.74 15.47
N ASP A 74 39.68 20.41 14.22
CA ASP A 74 39.97 21.24 13.07
C ASP A 74 38.84 21.13 12.05
N LYS A 75 38.61 22.20 11.30
CA LYS A 75 37.62 22.24 10.22
C LYS A 75 38.13 23.07 9.06
N GLN A 76 37.92 22.56 7.86
CA GLN A 76 38.21 23.24 6.60
C GLN A 76 36.97 23.24 5.72
N VAL A 77 36.59 24.40 5.21
CA VAL A 77 35.55 24.53 4.18
C VAL A 77 36.16 24.17 2.83
N VAL A 78 35.49 23.30 2.08
CA VAL A 78 35.86 22.92 0.72
C VAL A 78 34.70 23.26 -0.22
N LYS A 79 34.99 24.06 -1.25
CA LYS A 79 34.08 24.24 -2.39
C LYS A 79 34.29 23.08 -3.36
N HIS A 80 33.25 22.30 -3.62
CA HIS A 80 33.30 21.24 -4.63
C HIS A 80 33.40 21.88 -6.03
N THR A 81 33.95 21.16 -7.00
CA THR A 81 34.18 21.66 -8.37
C THR A 81 32.90 22.01 -9.15
N ASN A 82 31.72 21.64 -8.62
CA ASN A 82 30.44 22.06 -9.16
C ASN A 82 30.00 23.33 -8.43
N ASP A 83 29.52 24.32 -9.18
CA ASP A 83 29.10 25.58 -8.59
C ASP A 83 28.00 25.36 -7.55
N GLU A 84 28.19 25.98 -6.39
CA GLU A 84 27.28 26.05 -5.24
C GLU A 84 27.22 24.86 -4.27
N VAL A 85 28.12 23.87 -4.37
CA VAL A 85 28.26 22.83 -3.35
C VAL A 85 29.45 23.10 -2.42
N TYR A 86 29.19 23.17 -1.11
CA TYR A 86 30.22 23.36 -0.08
C TYR A 86 30.12 22.29 0.99
N TYR A 87 31.25 21.84 1.52
CA TYR A 87 31.27 20.88 2.64
C TYR A 87 32.42 21.13 3.61
N LEU A 88 32.30 20.57 4.81
CA LEU A 88 33.33 20.59 5.84
C LEU A 88 34.18 19.32 5.76
N LYS A 89 35.49 19.50 5.68
CA LYS A 89 36.46 18.48 6.07
C LYS A 89 36.77 18.69 7.55
N LEU A 90 36.47 17.68 8.37
CA LEU A 90 36.58 17.75 9.83
C LEU A 90 37.68 16.82 10.34
N SER A 91 38.46 17.31 11.30
CA SER A 91 39.24 16.45 12.21
C SER A 91 38.50 16.39 13.53
N VAL A 92 38.10 15.19 13.97
CA VAL A 92 37.33 14.98 15.19
C VAL A 92 38.07 14.08 16.16
N GLU A 93 37.87 14.30 17.45
CA GLU A 93 38.30 13.40 18.53
C GLU A 93 37.06 12.85 19.24
N VAL A 94 37.07 11.56 19.56
CA VAL A 94 36.05 10.95 20.43
C VAL A 94 36.48 11.17 21.88
N ILE A 95 35.65 11.87 22.64
CA ILE A 95 35.87 12.05 24.09
C ILE A 95 34.85 11.20 24.85
N PRO A 96 35.29 10.41 25.86
CA PRO A 96 34.37 9.66 26.72
C PRO A 96 33.33 10.59 27.37
N LYS A 97 32.11 10.08 27.54
CA LYS A 97 31.05 10.77 28.28
C LYS A 97 31.03 10.18 29.68
N GLU A 98 31.43 10.95 30.69
CA GLU A 98 31.45 10.47 32.09
C GLU A 98 30.08 10.64 32.74
N GLY A 99 29.64 9.59 33.44
CA GLY A 99 28.34 9.51 34.09
C GLY A 99 27.54 8.30 33.62
N ASN A 100 26.86 7.64 34.56
CA ASN A 100 25.87 6.61 34.30
C ASN A 100 24.77 7.16 33.38
N GLY A 101 24.98 7.13 32.07
CA GLY A 101 23.92 7.19 31.07
C GLY A 101 23.10 5.90 31.12
N VAL A 102 22.64 5.51 32.31
CA VAL A 102 21.54 4.57 32.48
C VAL A 102 20.27 5.40 32.31
N ILE A 103 20.11 5.95 31.10
CA ILE A 103 18.82 5.68 30.45
C ILE A 103 18.84 4.15 30.39
N SER A 104 17.94 3.46 31.09
CA SER A 104 17.76 2.02 30.83
C SER A 104 17.71 1.85 29.31
N ASP A 105 18.14 0.72 28.75
CA ASP A 105 18.24 0.53 27.28
C ASP A 105 16.94 0.89 26.48
N THR A 106 15.86 1.21 27.18
CA THR A 106 14.49 1.47 26.80
C THR A 106 13.94 2.91 26.95
N ASP A 107 14.53 3.87 27.69
CA ASP A 107 13.83 5.15 27.99
C ASP A 107 14.38 6.41 27.28
N TYR A 108 14.46 6.34 25.95
CA TYR A 108 14.75 7.53 25.13
C TYR A 108 13.53 8.42 24.89
N SER A 109 12.38 8.07 25.47
CA SER A 109 11.09 8.72 25.22
C SER A 109 11.08 10.21 25.58
N GLN A 110 11.91 10.61 26.56
CA GLN A 110 12.07 12.01 26.96
C GLN A 110 12.85 12.87 25.95
N PHE A 111 13.61 12.24 25.03
CA PHE A 111 14.44 12.95 24.05
C PHE A 111 13.94 12.78 22.60
N VAL A 112 13.16 11.74 22.35
CA VAL A 112 12.61 11.42 21.03
C VAL A 112 11.10 11.31 21.17
N VAL A 113 10.39 12.26 20.55
CA VAL A 113 8.93 12.20 20.46
C VAL A 113 8.57 11.05 19.55
N GLU A 114 7.86 10.07 20.09
CA GLU A 114 7.21 9.06 19.27
C GLU A 114 5.89 9.62 18.75
N PRO A 115 5.68 9.72 17.42
CA PRO A 115 4.39 10.15 16.90
C PRO A 115 3.31 9.11 17.26
N PRO A 116 2.05 9.55 17.40
CA PRO A 116 0.94 8.63 17.67
C PRO A 116 0.80 7.60 16.54
N LEU A 117 0.35 6.40 16.90
CA LEU A 117 0.17 5.30 15.94
C LEU A 117 -0.90 5.62 14.89
N LEU A 118 -2.01 6.20 15.33
CA LEU A 118 -3.05 6.75 14.48
C LEU A 118 -2.82 8.25 14.31
N ARG A 119 -2.90 8.74 13.07
CA ARG A 119 -2.93 10.17 12.79
C ARG A 119 -4.25 10.76 13.29
N GLU A 120 -4.28 12.06 13.55
CA GLU A 120 -5.42 12.79 14.11
C GLU A 120 -6.77 12.35 13.50
N GLN A 121 -6.87 12.36 12.17
CA GLN A 121 -8.07 11.91 11.48
C GLN A 121 -8.51 10.47 11.83
N PHE A 122 -7.60 9.51 11.85
CA PHE A 122 -7.94 8.12 12.17
C PHE A 122 -8.15 7.91 13.67
N GLN A 123 -7.58 8.78 14.50
CA GLN A 123 -7.87 8.83 15.92
C GLN A 123 -9.33 9.28 16.15
N ASP A 124 -9.80 10.29 15.42
CA ASP A 124 -11.20 10.75 15.47
C ASP A 124 -12.16 9.63 15.03
N ILE A 125 -11.86 8.94 13.92
CA ILE A 125 -12.63 7.75 13.49
C ILE A 125 -12.64 6.69 14.59
N TYR A 126 -11.47 6.35 15.16
CA TYR A 126 -11.36 5.35 16.22
C TYR A 126 -12.25 5.69 17.42
N GLU A 127 -12.30 6.97 17.81
CA GLU A 127 -13.10 7.47 18.93
C GLU A 127 -14.60 7.49 18.61
N SER A 128 -14.99 7.67 17.34
CA SER A 128 -16.40 7.64 16.92
C SER A 128 -16.97 6.21 16.87
N ILE A 129 -16.13 5.19 16.68
CA ILE A 129 -16.56 3.79 16.72
C ILE A 129 -16.98 3.41 18.14
N SER A 130 -18.21 2.96 18.30
CA SER A 130 -18.76 2.48 19.58
C SER A 130 -17.90 1.36 20.19
N GLU A 131 -17.93 1.27 21.52
CA GLU A 131 -17.26 0.19 22.24
C GLU A 131 -17.79 -1.17 21.78
N ILE A 132 -16.87 -2.12 21.66
CA ILE A 132 -17.21 -3.44 21.14
C ILE A 132 -17.74 -4.31 22.29
N ASP A 133 -18.98 -4.80 22.14
CA ASP A 133 -19.55 -5.78 23.05
C ASP A 133 -18.88 -7.15 22.85
N VAL A 134 -17.95 -7.47 23.75
CA VAL A 134 -17.17 -8.71 23.72
C VAL A 134 -18.05 -9.96 23.84
N ASP A 135 -19.19 -9.88 24.53
CA ASP A 135 -20.10 -11.02 24.66
C ASP A 135 -20.92 -11.22 23.39
N LEU A 136 -21.31 -10.12 22.71
CA LEU A 136 -21.87 -10.20 21.37
C LEU A 136 -20.86 -10.82 20.39
N LEU A 137 -19.58 -10.41 20.41
CA LEU A 137 -18.57 -11.00 19.52
C LEU A 137 -18.44 -12.51 19.68
N LYS A 138 -18.50 -13.03 20.92
CA LYS A 138 -18.44 -14.48 21.19
C LYS A 138 -19.62 -15.25 20.61
N SER A 139 -20.75 -14.58 20.40
CA SER A 139 -21.96 -15.18 19.81
C SER A 139 -21.97 -15.18 18.29
N ILE A 140 -21.07 -14.44 17.65
CA ILE A 140 -21.00 -14.36 16.19
C ILE A 140 -20.44 -15.67 15.63
N GLU A 141 -21.29 -16.38 14.91
CA GLU A 141 -20.89 -17.59 14.22
C GLU A 141 -20.06 -17.29 12.96
N ASN A 142 -19.06 -18.13 12.73
CA ASN A 142 -18.27 -18.15 11.52
C ASN A 142 -18.63 -19.41 10.73
N PRO A 143 -19.42 -19.30 9.66
CA PRO A 143 -19.70 -20.43 8.79
C PRO A 143 -18.40 -21.08 8.33
N VAL A 144 -18.32 -22.41 8.45
CA VAL A 144 -17.18 -23.16 7.93
C VAL A 144 -17.31 -23.24 6.42
N TYR A 145 -16.21 -23.00 5.71
CA TYR A 145 -16.19 -23.22 4.27
C TYR A 145 -16.12 -24.73 3.98
N GLU A 146 -17.14 -25.25 3.31
CA GLU A 146 -17.08 -26.60 2.74
C GLU A 146 -16.34 -26.57 1.40
N THR A 147 -15.37 -27.46 1.22
CA THR A 147 -14.57 -27.48 0.00
C THR A 147 -15.43 -27.79 -1.24
N ALA A 148 -15.48 -26.84 -2.18
CA ALA A 148 -16.09 -27.09 -3.48
C ALA A 148 -15.23 -28.05 -4.33
N LEU A 149 -15.88 -28.89 -5.12
CA LEU A 149 -15.20 -29.72 -6.12
C LEU A 149 -14.42 -28.85 -7.10
N ALA A 150 -13.23 -29.34 -7.49
CA ALA A 150 -12.41 -28.70 -8.51
C ALA A 150 -13.24 -28.46 -9.78
N LYS A 151 -13.42 -27.19 -10.15
CA LYS A 151 -13.99 -26.81 -11.44
C LYS A 151 -12.97 -25.96 -12.18
N LYS A 152 -12.85 -26.22 -13.48
CA LYS A 152 -11.98 -25.44 -14.35
C LYS A 152 -12.73 -24.16 -14.74
N TRP A 153 -12.34 -23.04 -14.16
CA TRP A 153 -12.67 -21.73 -14.72
C TRP A 153 -11.75 -21.40 -15.89
N GLU A 154 -12.28 -20.68 -16.87
CA GLU A 154 -11.51 -20.29 -18.05
C GLU A 154 -10.49 -19.20 -17.71
N ILE A 155 -9.27 -19.41 -18.21
CA ILE A 155 -8.24 -18.37 -18.20
C ILE A 155 -8.63 -17.33 -19.23
N THR A 156 -8.90 -16.10 -18.78
CA THR A 156 -9.22 -15.00 -19.69
C THR A 156 -7.98 -14.18 -19.98
N SER A 157 -7.83 -13.74 -21.23
CA SER A 157 -6.77 -12.80 -21.62
C SER A 157 -7.38 -11.80 -22.59
N LYS A 158 -7.62 -10.58 -22.12
CA LYS A 158 -8.39 -9.58 -22.86
C LYS A 158 -7.78 -8.20 -22.68
N ARG A 159 -7.66 -7.48 -23.79
CA ARG A 159 -7.37 -6.05 -23.81
C ARG A 159 -8.67 -5.28 -23.64
N ILE A 160 -8.69 -4.37 -22.67
CA ILE A 160 -9.79 -3.46 -22.37
C ILE A 160 -9.17 -2.08 -22.18
N GLY A 161 -9.58 -1.11 -23.00
CA GLY A 161 -8.91 0.20 -23.08
C GLY A 161 -7.39 0.06 -23.32
N SER A 162 -6.61 0.77 -22.52
CA SER A 162 -5.14 0.74 -22.53
C SER A 162 -4.53 -0.44 -21.75
N LYS A 163 -5.35 -1.24 -21.07
CA LYS A 163 -4.91 -2.33 -20.19
C LYS A 163 -5.04 -3.69 -20.85
N ILE A 164 -4.27 -4.63 -20.34
CA ILE A 164 -4.43 -6.06 -20.61
C ILE A 164 -4.71 -6.77 -19.29
N TYR A 165 -5.79 -7.52 -19.26
CA TYR A 165 -6.20 -8.35 -18.13
C TYR A 165 -5.91 -9.80 -18.47
N ILE A 166 -5.18 -10.49 -17.60
CA ILE A 166 -4.98 -11.94 -17.67
C ILE A 166 -5.42 -12.52 -16.33
N SER A 167 -6.51 -13.28 -16.32
CA SER A 167 -7.17 -13.66 -15.07
C SER A 167 -7.39 -15.16 -14.96
N ASN A 168 -7.55 -15.63 -13.72
CA ASN A 168 -7.91 -17.00 -13.36
C ASN A 168 -6.86 -18.06 -13.76
N ILE A 169 -5.57 -17.70 -13.81
CA ILE A 169 -4.51 -18.67 -14.11
C ILE A 169 -4.40 -19.64 -12.92
N THR A 170 -4.61 -20.92 -13.18
CA THR A 170 -4.45 -22.01 -12.21
C THR A 170 -3.64 -23.16 -12.82
N SER A 171 -3.29 -24.14 -12.00
CA SER A 171 -2.65 -25.37 -12.46
C SER A 171 -3.22 -26.58 -11.74
N ASN A 172 -3.29 -27.70 -12.46
CA ASN A 172 -3.71 -29.00 -11.92
C ASN A 172 -2.53 -29.94 -11.67
N LYS A 173 -1.28 -29.44 -11.73
CA LYS A 173 -0.09 -30.25 -11.43
C LYS A 173 -0.06 -30.69 -9.96
N SER A 174 0.77 -31.68 -9.67
CA SER A 174 0.90 -32.26 -8.34
C SER A 174 1.73 -31.37 -7.41
N GLY A 175 1.05 -30.80 -6.42
CA GLY A 175 1.72 -30.06 -5.35
C GLY A 175 2.05 -28.62 -5.70
N LEU A 176 2.32 -27.84 -4.65
CA LEU A 176 2.36 -26.39 -4.71
C LEU A 176 3.44 -25.85 -5.65
N SER A 177 4.67 -26.36 -5.53
CA SER A 177 5.79 -25.85 -6.32
C SER A 177 5.59 -26.06 -7.82
N GLU A 178 5.08 -27.23 -8.23
CA GLU A 178 4.81 -27.52 -9.63
C GLU A 178 3.66 -26.67 -10.17
N GLN A 179 2.60 -26.46 -9.37
CA GLN A 179 1.51 -25.58 -9.74
C GLN A 179 1.96 -24.13 -9.90
N MET A 180 2.74 -23.60 -8.95
CA MET A 180 3.23 -22.23 -9.01
C MET A 180 4.16 -22.00 -10.22
N LEU A 181 5.09 -22.92 -10.49
CA LEU A 181 5.97 -22.82 -11.67
C LEU A 181 5.15 -22.85 -12.96
N ASP A 182 4.16 -23.75 -13.05
CA ASP A 182 3.28 -23.84 -14.21
C ASP A 182 2.41 -22.60 -14.41
N ILE A 183 1.86 -22.02 -13.34
CA ILE A 183 1.12 -20.76 -13.38
C ILE A 183 2.00 -19.63 -13.97
N PHE A 184 3.24 -19.53 -13.53
CA PHE A 184 4.16 -18.51 -14.02
C PHE A 184 4.68 -18.77 -15.44
N ASP A 185 4.85 -20.03 -15.85
CA ASP A 185 5.15 -20.39 -17.24
C ASP A 185 3.97 -20.02 -18.18
N GLN A 186 2.74 -20.31 -17.76
CA GLN A 186 1.53 -19.91 -18.48
C GLN A 186 1.44 -18.38 -18.60
N LEU A 187 1.66 -17.64 -17.50
CA LEU A 187 1.70 -16.19 -17.51
C LEU A 187 2.79 -15.67 -18.46
N SER A 188 4.00 -16.22 -18.40
CA SER A 188 5.12 -15.84 -19.26
C SER A 188 4.77 -15.98 -20.75
N ASN A 189 4.08 -17.04 -21.13
CA ASN A 189 3.61 -17.23 -22.50
C ASN A 189 2.57 -16.17 -22.89
N LYS A 190 1.61 -15.87 -22.02
CA LYS A 190 0.60 -14.82 -22.29
C LYS A 190 1.21 -13.42 -22.36
N LEU A 191 2.23 -13.12 -21.56
CA LEU A 191 2.97 -11.86 -21.65
C LEU A 191 3.70 -11.75 -23.01
N LYS A 192 4.34 -12.83 -23.46
CA LYS A 192 4.99 -12.89 -24.80
C LYS A 192 3.99 -12.70 -25.93
N ASP A 193 2.84 -13.37 -25.88
CA ASP A 193 1.76 -13.22 -26.89
C ASP A 193 1.30 -11.75 -27.01
N ASN A 194 1.32 -11.02 -25.90
CA ASN A 194 0.95 -9.61 -25.82
C ASN A 194 2.14 -8.64 -26.00
N LYS A 195 3.35 -9.14 -26.28
CA LYS A 195 4.59 -8.36 -26.45
C LYS A 195 4.92 -7.47 -25.24
N VAL A 196 4.68 -7.99 -24.03
CA VAL A 196 4.96 -7.33 -22.74
C VAL A 196 5.79 -8.25 -21.84
N THR A 197 6.29 -7.73 -20.73
CA THR A 197 7.14 -8.45 -19.77
C THR A 197 6.58 -8.39 -18.36
N PHE A 198 7.23 -9.06 -17.39
CA PHE A 198 6.84 -8.96 -15.98
C PHE A 198 6.91 -7.53 -15.43
N GLN A 199 7.80 -6.67 -15.94
CA GLN A 199 7.88 -5.26 -15.52
C GLN A 199 6.59 -4.48 -15.85
N ASN A 200 5.83 -4.91 -16.86
CA ASN A 200 4.59 -4.27 -17.29
C ASN A 200 3.41 -4.52 -16.35
N ILE A 201 3.54 -5.48 -15.42
CA ILE A 201 2.44 -5.81 -14.51
C ILE A 201 2.24 -4.66 -13.52
N GLN A 202 1.03 -4.12 -13.51
CA GLN A 202 0.59 -3.12 -12.54
C GLN A 202 0.20 -3.77 -11.23
N SER A 203 -0.66 -4.78 -11.29
CA SER A 203 -1.16 -5.48 -10.12
C SER A 203 -1.27 -6.98 -10.35
N SER A 204 -1.16 -7.71 -9.26
CA SER A 204 -1.37 -9.15 -9.20
C SER A 204 -2.32 -9.49 -8.04
N CYS A 205 -3.35 -10.28 -8.32
CA CYS A 205 -4.14 -10.95 -7.29
C CYS A 205 -3.66 -12.40 -7.20
N LEU A 206 -3.02 -12.75 -6.08
CA LEU A 206 -2.48 -14.08 -5.83
C LEU A 206 -3.27 -14.75 -4.71
N LEU A 207 -4.16 -15.65 -5.08
CA LEU A 207 -4.95 -16.42 -4.12
C LEU A 207 -4.23 -17.72 -3.82
N VAL A 208 -4.17 -18.10 -2.54
CA VAL A 208 -3.58 -19.36 -2.11
C VAL A 208 -4.59 -20.20 -1.33
N SER A 209 -4.41 -21.52 -1.33
CA SER A 209 -5.24 -22.42 -0.52
C SER A 209 -4.78 -22.51 0.93
N SER A 210 -3.56 -22.05 1.25
CA SER A 210 -3.02 -22.03 2.61
C SER A 210 -1.87 -21.01 2.78
N MET A 211 -1.99 -20.10 3.74
CA MET A 211 -0.97 -19.14 4.17
C MET A 211 0.23 -19.82 4.83
N GLU A 212 0.07 -21.04 5.36
CA GLU A 212 1.21 -21.83 5.88
C GLU A 212 2.27 -22.08 4.79
N THR A 213 1.82 -22.14 3.53
CA THR A 213 2.68 -22.37 2.38
C THR A 213 3.23 -21.10 1.73
N PHE A 214 2.87 -19.93 2.27
CA PHE A 214 3.21 -18.62 1.69
C PHE A 214 4.72 -18.43 1.48
N ALA A 215 5.57 -18.93 2.38
CA ALA A 215 7.02 -18.82 2.23
C ALA A 215 7.53 -19.51 0.94
N ALA A 216 6.97 -20.68 0.59
CA ALA A 216 7.32 -21.40 -0.63
C ALA A 216 6.79 -20.67 -1.88
N VAL A 217 5.53 -20.21 -1.83
CA VAL A 217 4.91 -19.40 -2.89
C VAL A 217 5.73 -18.14 -3.15
N ASN A 218 6.09 -17.40 -2.11
CA ASN A 218 6.80 -16.14 -2.21
C ASN A 218 8.22 -16.34 -2.76
N LYS A 219 8.90 -17.44 -2.41
CA LYS A 219 10.20 -17.78 -3.00
C LYS A 219 10.15 -17.96 -4.52
N ILE A 220 9.12 -18.65 -5.03
CA ILE A 220 8.92 -18.82 -6.48
C ILE A 220 8.52 -17.48 -7.11
N TYR A 221 7.59 -16.75 -6.50
CA TYR A 221 7.16 -15.44 -6.98
C TYR A 221 8.36 -14.48 -7.16
N MET A 222 9.28 -14.44 -6.19
CA MET A 222 10.49 -13.61 -6.24
C MET A 222 11.42 -13.94 -7.41
N SER A 223 11.42 -15.17 -7.93
CA SER A 223 12.28 -15.51 -9.07
C SER A 223 11.79 -14.95 -10.41
N PHE A 224 10.53 -14.52 -10.48
CA PHE A 224 9.94 -13.92 -11.69
C PHE A 224 9.91 -12.38 -11.64
N PHE A 225 9.76 -11.80 -10.44
CA PHE A 225 9.74 -10.34 -10.23
C PHE A 225 11.08 -9.84 -9.68
N THR A 226 12.11 -9.86 -10.52
CA THR A 226 13.49 -9.51 -10.14
C THR A 226 13.84 -8.02 -10.29
N GLU A 227 13.00 -7.29 -11.02
CA GLU A 227 13.24 -5.91 -11.39
C GLU A 227 12.69 -4.94 -10.34
N PRO A 228 13.22 -3.71 -10.24
CA PRO A 228 12.67 -2.70 -9.34
C PRO A 228 11.19 -2.43 -9.63
N LEU A 229 10.48 -1.97 -8.60
CA LEU A 229 9.07 -1.62 -8.68
C LEU A 229 8.18 -2.82 -9.13
N PRO A 230 8.21 -3.95 -8.39
CA PRO A 230 7.33 -5.10 -8.63
C PRO A 230 5.85 -4.70 -8.50
N PRO A 231 4.89 -5.50 -9.00
CA PRO A 231 3.48 -5.09 -9.03
C PRO A 231 2.89 -4.83 -7.65
N ALA A 232 1.80 -4.07 -7.60
CA ALA A 232 0.91 -4.07 -6.45
C ALA A 232 0.31 -5.47 -6.27
N ARG A 233 0.11 -5.91 -5.04
CA ARG A 233 -0.31 -7.28 -4.75
C ARG A 233 -1.37 -7.34 -3.66
N ILE A 234 -2.44 -8.07 -3.97
CA ILE A 234 -3.34 -8.67 -2.97
C ILE A 234 -2.97 -10.15 -2.91
N CYS A 235 -2.73 -10.66 -1.70
CA CYS A 235 -2.45 -12.07 -1.49
C CYS A 235 -3.18 -12.57 -0.26
N VAL A 236 -4.20 -13.41 -0.45
CA VAL A 236 -5.05 -13.90 0.65
C VAL A 236 -5.20 -15.42 0.54
N GLU A 237 -5.35 -16.09 1.68
CA GLU A 237 -5.80 -17.47 1.69
C GLU A 237 -7.31 -17.48 1.62
N THR A 238 -7.83 -18.17 0.62
CA THR A 238 -9.26 -18.22 0.38
C THR A 238 -9.72 -19.62 0.02
N CYS A 239 -11.01 -19.75 -0.17
CA CYS A 239 -11.72 -20.97 -0.50
C CYS A 239 -11.44 -21.46 -1.93
N LEU A 240 -10.19 -21.75 -2.31
CA LEU A 240 -9.93 -22.34 -3.63
C LEU A 240 -10.58 -23.74 -3.76
N PRO A 241 -11.06 -24.14 -4.96
CA PRO A 241 -11.60 -25.47 -5.20
C PRO A 241 -10.58 -26.57 -4.90
N GLN A 242 -11.06 -27.77 -4.57
CA GLN A 242 -10.21 -28.91 -4.25
C GLN A 242 -9.11 -29.13 -5.32
N GLY A 243 -7.87 -29.32 -4.89
CA GLY A 243 -6.73 -29.60 -5.79
C GLY A 243 -6.12 -28.36 -6.46
N ILE A 244 -6.74 -27.18 -6.38
CA ILE A 244 -6.15 -25.91 -6.79
C ILE A 244 -5.48 -25.26 -5.58
N LEU A 245 -4.16 -25.12 -5.62
CA LEU A 245 -3.39 -24.60 -4.48
C LEU A 245 -3.07 -23.11 -4.61
N ALA A 246 -3.11 -22.57 -5.84
CA ALA A 246 -2.94 -21.16 -6.11
C ALA A 246 -3.72 -20.74 -7.37
N GLN A 247 -4.12 -19.47 -7.40
CA GLN A 247 -4.67 -18.78 -8.56
C GLN A 247 -3.99 -17.42 -8.72
N LEU A 248 -3.66 -17.04 -9.95
CA LEU A 248 -3.07 -15.75 -10.27
C LEU A 248 -3.89 -15.01 -11.33
N SER A 249 -4.17 -13.75 -11.06
CA SER A 249 -4.64 -12.77 -12.05
C SER A 249 -3.72 -11.56 -12.06
N VAL A 250 -3.57 -10.91 -13.21
CA VAL A 250 -2.74 -9.71 -13.37
C VAL A 250 -3.40 -8.66 -14.25
N VAL A 251 -3.14 -7.39 -13.92
CA VAL A 251 -3.44 -6.23 -14.75
C VAL A 251 -2.14 -5.65 -15.28
N ILE A 252 -2.09 -5.35 -16.57
CA ILE A 252 -0.86 -4.98 -17.27
C ILE A 252 -1.00 -3.60 -17.91
N ILE A 253 0.03 -2.78 -17.74
CA ILE A 253 0.26 -1.52 -18.45
C ILE A 253 1.16 -1.80 -19.65
N GLN A 254 0.70 -1.52 -20.86
CA GLN A 254 1.47 -1.86 -22.05
C GLN A 254 2.73 -0.99 -22.23
N ASP A 255 2.61 0.32 -22.00
CA ASP A 255 3.75 1.24 -22.10
C ASP A 255 4.30 1.57 -20.69
N LEU A 256 5.53 1.10 -20.44
CA LEU A 256 6.23 1.32 -19.17
C LEU A 256 6.47 2.79 -18.87
N ASN A 257 6.46 3.67 -19.88
CA ASN A 257 6.59 5.11 -19.67
C ASN A 257 5.48 5.66 -18.77
N PHE A 258 4.31 5.02 -18.72
CA PHE A 258 3.22 5.47 -17.85
C PHE A 258 3.23 4.80 -16.48
N LYS A 259 3.96 3.69 -16.31
CA LYS A 259 4.04 2.98 -15.03
C LYS A 259 4.88 3.77 -14.03
N ALA A 260 4.31 4.02 -12.87
CA ALA A 260 5.00 4.53 -11.71
C ALA A 260 4.39 3.94 -10.43
N GLY A 261 4.99 4.16 -9.27
CA GLY A 261 4.50 3.54 -8.04
C GLY A 261 5.31 3.93 -6.82
N LEU A 262 4.90 3.37 -5.69
CA LEU A 262 5.53 3.59 -4.40
C LEU A 262 5.96 2.25 -3.81
N HIS A 263 7.23 2.19 -3.42
CA HIS A 263 7.82 1.06 -2.75
C HIS A 263 8.55 1.53 -1.49
N VAL A 264 7.93 1.33 -0.32
CA VAL A 264 8.48 1.75 0.98
C VAL A 264 9.48 0.72 1.46
N GLN A 265 10.77 1.08 1.52
CA GLN A 265 11.85 0.17 1.92
C GLN A 265 12.38 0.43 3.33
N SER A 266 12.21 1.64 3.85
CA SER A 266 12.67 2.02 5.18
C SER A 266 11.64 1.73 6.26
N ARG A 267 12.12 1.48 7.48
CA ARG A 267 11.27 1.57 8.67
C ARG A 267 10.94 3.03 8.93
N SER A 268 9.68 3.31 9.24
CA SER A 268 9.16 4.66 9.44
C SER A 268 8.03 4.65 10.47
N TYR A 269 7.42 5.80 10.73
CA TYR A 269 6.19 5.90 11.51
C TYR A 269 4.93 6.05 10.65
N TRP A 270 5.08 6.33 9.35
CA TRP A 270 3.95 6.68 8.49
C TRP A 270 3.43 5.49 7.68
N ALA A 271 4.27 4.52 7.31
CA ALA A 271 3.81 3.30 6.62
C ALA A 271 4.71 2.08 6.89
N PRO A 272 4.14 0.87 6.84
CA PRO A 272 4.90 -0.36 6.97
C PRO A 272 5.90 -0.52 5.83
N SER A 273 7.13 -0.90 6.19
CA SER A 273 8.13 -1.30 5.20
C SER A 273 7.67 -2.53 4.43
N ASN A 274 8.02 -2.59 3.16
CA ASN A 274 7.74 -3.74 2.33
C ASN A 274 8.64 -4.93 2.72
N ILE A 275 8.05 -6.12 2.94
CA ILE A 275 8.78 -7.34 3.30
C ILE A 275 8.88 -8.33 2.11
N GLY A 276 8.19 -8.07 0.99
CA GLY A 276 8.10 -8.96 -0.16
C GLY A 276 8.40 -8.31 -1.51
N PRO A 277 8.32 -9.07 -2.60
CA PRO A 277 8.46 -8.56 -3.97
C PRO A 277 7.15 -7.92 -4.45
N TYR A 278 6.67 -6.88 -3.76
CA TYR A 278 5.51 -6.10 -4.19
C TYR A 278 5.75 -4.61 -3.97
N SER A 279 4.95 -3.75 -4.58
CA SER A 279 4.95 -2.30 -4.29
C SER A 279 3.69 -1.94 -3.51
N GLN A 280 3.73 -0.98 -2.60
CA GLN A 280 2.53 -0.53 -1.87
C GLN A 280 1.43 -0.08 -2.85
N THR A 281 1.82 0.55 -3.96
CA THR A 281 0.94 0.86 -5.07
C THR A 281 1.69 0.94 -6.38
N ILE A 282 1.02 0.60 -7.49
CA ILE A 282 1.44 0.92 -8.84
C ILE A 282 0.32 1.66 -9.53
N TYR A 283 0.65 2.78 -10.14
CA TYR A 283 -0.28 3.62 -10.87
C TYR A 283 0.14 3.84 -12.31
N ASP A 284 -0.87 4.01 -13.15
CA ASP A 284 -0.71 4.29 -14.57
C ASP A 284 -1.06 5.75 -14.83
N ARG A 285 -0.06 6.52 -15.24
CA ARG A 285 -0.18 7.94 -15.56
C ARG A 285 -0.99 8.22 -16.83
N ASN A 286 -1.29 7.20 -17.65
CA ASN A 286 -2.10 7.36 -18.86
C ASN A 286 -3.60 7.40 -18.57
N ASN A 287 -4.08 6.68 -17.55
CA ASN A 287 -5.50 6.66 -17.18
C ASN A 287 -5.74 7.15 -15.75
N ASN A 288 -4.69 7.62 -15.08
CA ASN A 288 -4.71 8.09 -13.70
C ASN A 288 -5.35 7.09 -12.72
N VAL A 289 -5.13 5.78 -12.92
CA VAL A 289 -5.58 4.73 -11.98
C VAL A 289 -4.41 4.09 -11.23
N ALA A 290 -4.53 4.04 -9.90
CA ALA A 290 -3.65 3.31 -9.00
C ALA A 290 -4.26 1.99 -8.56
N SER A 291 -3.44 0.94 -8.55
CA SER A 291 -3.73 -0.32 -7.87
C SER A 291 -3.01 -0.35 -6.53
N LEU A 292 -3.78 -0.45 -5.45
CA LEU A 292 -3.31 -0.46 -4.07
C LEU A 292 -3.14 -1.90 -3.61
N SER A 293 -1.96 -2.22 -3.10
CA SER A 293 -1.70 -3.51 -2.45
C SER A 293 -2.50 -3.66 -1.18
N GLY A 294 -2.68 -4.91 -0.76
CA GLY A 294 -3.17 -5.25 0.57
C GLY A 294 -2.36 -4.56 1.65
N GLN A 295 -2.99 -3.66 2.39
CA GLN A 295 -2.44 -3.04 3.59
C GLN A 295 -2.95 -3.81 4.79
N VAL A 296 -2.02 -4.27 5.62
CA VAL A 296 -2.28 -5.03 6.84
C VAL A 296 -1.94 -4.17 8.06
N PRO A 297 -2.51 -4.41 9.26
CA PRO A 297 -2.36 -3.57 10.45
C PRO A 297 -1.00 -3.73 11.13
N LEU A 298 0.08 -3.51 10.39
CA LEU A 298 1.44 -3.54 10.93
C LEU A 298 1.75 -2.20 11.58
N ILE A 299 2.34 -2.24 12.77
CA ILE A 299 2.89 -1.07 13.43
C ILE A 299 4.19 -0.68 12.68
N PRO A 300 4.24 0.47 11.98
CA PRO A 300 5.33 0.78 11.03
C PRO A 300 6.76 0.72 11.60
N LYS A 301 6.94 1.14 12.86
CA LYS A 301 8.26 1.25 13.51
C LYS A 301 8.92 -0.11 13.79
N ASN A 302 8.11 -1.12 14.12
CA ASN A 302 8.60 -2.43 14.58
C ASN A 302 8.11 -3.61 13.73
N MET A 303 7.15 -3.40 12.83
CA MET A 303 6.54 -4.40 11.96
C MET A 303 5.81 -5.53 12.71
N GLU A 304 5.35 -5.27 13.92
CA GLU A 304 4.44 -6.14 14.69
C GLU A 304 3.01 -5.97 14.18
N VAL A 305 2.21 -7.02 14.25
CA VAL A 305 0.79 -6.99 13.87
C VAL A 305 0.00 -6.41 15.04
N CYS A 306 -0.86 -5.43 14.77
CA CYS A 306 -1.86 -4.97 15.70
C CYS A 306 -3.10 -5.87 15.61
N ASP A 307 -3.53 -6.42 16.73
CA ASP A 307 -4.63 -7.40 16.81
C ASP A 307 -5.91 -6.83 17.45
N ASP A 308 -5.84 -5.65 18.06
CA ASP A 308 -7.04 -4.98 18.60
C ASP A 308 -8.00 -4.61 17.47
N ILE A 309 -9.28 -4.99 17.57
CA ILE A 309 -10.23 -4.92 16.45
C ILE A 309 -10.38 -3.49 15.93
N LYS A 310 -10.60 -2.51 16.81
CA LYS A 310 -10.75 -1.10 16.43
C LYS A 310 -9.45 -0.56 15.85
N THR A 311 -8.35 -0.70 16.60
CA THR A 311 -7.05 -0.14 16.24
C THR A 311 -6.53 -0.74 14.94
N ALA A 312 -6.59 -2.05 14.78
CA ALA A 312 -6.12 -2.75 13.58
C ALA A 312 -6.95 -2.38 12.34
N THR A 313 -8.27 -2.28 12.48
CA THR A 313 -9.14 -1.85 11.36
C THR A 313 -8.81 -0.43 10.90
N CYS A 314 -8.65 0.51 11.84
CA CYS A 314 -8.27 1.90 11.55
C CYS A 314 -6.85 1.98 10.98
N LEU A 315 -5.88 1.32 11.61
CA LEU A 315 -4.46 1.36 11.22
C LEU A 315 -4.25 0.80 9.81
N SER A 316 -4.93 -0.30 9.48
CA SER A 316 -4.86 -0.91 8.16
C SER A 316 -5.42 0.02 7.07
N LEU A 317 -6.55 0.69 7.33
CA LEU A 317 -7.12 1.69 6.41
C LEU A 317 -6.26 2.96 6.32
N GLN A 318 -5.65 3.39 7.44
CA GLN A 318 -4.71 4.50 7.47
C GLN A 318 -3.50 4.25 6.57
N HIS A 319 -2.93 3.05 6.58
CA HIS A 319 -1.80 2.73 5.70
C HIS A 319 -2.18 2.87 4.23
N LEU A 320 -3.39 2.42 3.87
CA LEU A 320 -3.91 2.57 2.52
C LEU A 320 -4.13 4.03 2.16
N ASP A 321 -4.64 4.83 3.11
CA ASP A 321 -4.83 6.26 2.89
C ASP A 321 -3.51 7.02 2.75
N ASN A 322 -2.53 6.76 3.61
CA ASN A 322 -1.19 7.34 3.52
C ASN A 322 -0.54 7.08 2.15
N VAL A 323 -0.71 5.87 1.59
CA VAL A 323 -0.24 5.52 0.24
C VAL A 323 -0.97 6.35 -0.84
N LYS A 324 -2.25 6.61 -0.68
CA LYS A 324 -3.04 7.42 -1.62
C LYS A 324 -2.65 8.89 -1.55
N GLU A 325 -2.48 9.44 -0.35
CA GLU A 325 -2.08 10.83 -0.14
C GLU A 325 -0.69 11.11 -0.70
N VAL A 326 0.30 10.29 -0.37
CA VAL A 326 1.69 10.52 -0.82
C VAL A 326 1.84 10.39 -2.34
N THR A 327 0.97 9.64 -3.00
CA THR A 327 0.98 9.49 -4.47
C THR A 327 0.05 10.48 -5.19
N GLY A 328 -0.87 11.13 -4.46
CA GLY A 328 -1.90 11.99 -5.02
C GLY A 328 -3.07 11.26 -5.69
N TYR A 329 -3.15 9.92 -5.60
CA TYR A 329 -4.28 9.13 -6.12
C TYR A 329 -5.34 8.95 -5.03
N THR A 330 -5.97 10.05 -4.66
CA THR A 330 -6.78 10.14 -3.43
C THR A 330 -8.24 9.71 -3.61
N LYS A 331 -8.79 9.70 -4.84
CA LYS A 331 -10.20 9.35 -5.07
C LYS A 331 -10.39 7.84 -5.12
N GLN A 332 -11.33 7.29 -4.35
CA GLN A 332 -11.54 5.85 -4.34
C GLN A 332 -12.42 5.41 -5.51
N LEU A 333 -11.96 4.42 -6.28
CA LEU A 333 -12.74 3.84 -7.37
C LEU A 333 -13.51 2.61 -6.90
N SER A 334 -12.80 1.70 -6.24
CA SER A 334 -13.37 0.50 -5.64
C SER A 334 -12.44 0.02 -4.54
N MET A 335 -13.00 -0.27 -3.38
CA MET A 335 -12.27 -0.75 -2.20
C MET A 335 -12.74 -2.13 -1.81
N ILE A 336 -11.82 -2.95 -1.29
CA ILE A 336 -12.14 -4.25 -0.71
C ILE A 336 -11.48 -4.31 0.66
N CYS A 337 -12.29 -4.65 1.66
CA CYS A 337 -11.83 -5.06 2.99
C CYS A 337 -11.88 -6.59 3.05
N PHE A 338 -10.73 -7.23 3.17
CA PHE A 338 -10.67 -8.65 3.53
C PHE A 338 -10.59 -8.80 5.04
N PHE A 339 -11.30 -9.78 5.59
CA PHE A 339 -11.24 -10.09 7.01
C PHE A 339 -11.40 -11.60 7.25
N LYS A 340 -10.91 -12.09 8.38
CA LYS A 340 -10.92 -13.53 8.70
C LYS A 340 -12.20 -14.01 9.37
N ASP A 341 -12.76 -13.18 10.24
CA ASP A 341 -13.81 -13.57 11.19
C ASP A 341 -14.92 -12.51 11.17
N ASN A 342 -16.18 -12.95 11.12
CA ASN A 342 -17.37 -12.09 11.08
C ASN A 342 -17.42 -11.07 12.22
N LYS A 343 -16.73 -11.32 13.34
CA LYS A 343 -16.59 -10.35 14.44
C LYS A 343 -15.93 -9.02 14.03
N TRP A 344 -15.22 -8.99 12.90
CA TRP A 344 -14.57 -7.79 12.37
C TRP A 344 -15.48 -6.96 11.46
N LEU A 345 -16.56 -7.56 10.95
CA LEU A 345 -17.40 -6.96 9.90
C LEU A 345 -18.00 -5.62 10.32
N ASP A 346 -18.66 -5.58 11.48
CA ASP A 346 -19.35 -4.37 11.94
C ASP A 346 -18.36 -3.21 12.16
N THR A 347 -17.20 -3.51 12.75
CA THR A 347 -16.15 -2.49 12.95
C THR A 347 -15.61 -2.01 11.61
N ALA A 348 -15.33 -2.93 10.66
CA ALA A 348 -14.84 -2.57 9.33
C ALA A 348 -15.84 -1.71 8.55
N CYS A 349 -17.13 -2.05 8.57
CA CYS A 349 -18.20 -1.27 7.95
C CYS A 349 -18.32 0.13 8.57
N ASN A 350 -18.27 0.23 9.91
CA ASN A 350 -18.37 1.51 10.59
C ASN A 350 -17.15 2.39 10.36
N VAL A 351 -15.92 1.85 10.47
CA VAL A 351 -14.67 2.58 10.17
C VAL A 351 -14.70 3.12 8.73
N TRP A 352 -15.14 2.30 7.77
CA TRP A 352 -15.27 2.74 6.39
C TRP A 352 -16.30 3.84 6.20
N LYS A 353 -17.45 3.74 6.88
CA LYS A 353 -18.50 4.75 6.83
C LYS A 353 -17.98 6.10 7.34
N GLU A 354 -17.38 6.13 8.51
CA GLU A 354 -16.83 7.35 9.13
C GLU A 354 -15.72 7.95 8.26
N TYR A 355 -14.81 7.10 7.74
CA TYR A 355 -13.79 7.49 6.79
C TYR A 355 -14.37 8.19 5.54
N MET A 356 -15.47 7.66 4.98
CA MET A 356 -16.12 8.25 3.81
C MET A 356 -16.83 9.57 4.12
N ASP A 357 -17.45 9.68 5.30
CA ASP A 357 -18.15 10.88 5.74
C ASP A 357 -17.17 12.06 5.92
N GLU A 358 -15.99 11.80 6.49
CA GLU A 358 -14.92 12.80 6.61
C GLU A 358 -14.36 13.27 5.25
N HIS A 359 -14.17 12.35 4.31
CA HIS A 359 -13.63 12.66 2.98
C HIS A 359 -14.65 13.30 2.04
N LYS A 360 -15.92 13.45 2.47
CA LYS A 360 -17.03 14.00 1.68
C LYS A 360 -17.17 13.36 0.29
N GLN A 361 -16.78 12.09 0.16
CA GLN A 361 -16.85 11.37 -1.11
C GLN A 361 -18.23 10.71 -1.23
N SER A 362 -19.01 11.14 -2.24
CA SER A 362 -20.37 10.64 -2.47
C SER A 362 -20.42 9.21 -2.99
N ILE A 363 -19.32 8.70 -3.52
CA ILE A 363 -19.24 7.38 -4.17
C ILE A 363 -18.63 6.37 -3.20
N ASN A 364 -19.50 5.62 -2.52
CA ASN A 364 -19.10 4.54 -1.61
C ASN A 364 -19.19 3.18 -2.31
N LYS A 365 -18.07 2.73 -2.88
CA LYS A 365 -17.92 1.49 -3.67
C LYS A 365 -17.00 0.50 -2.96
N CYS A 366 -17.35 0.13 -1.72
CA CYS A 366 -16.58 -0.84 -0.93
C CYS A 366 -17.29 -2.18 -0.79
N LEU A 367 -16.50 -3.26 -0.85
CA LEU A 367 -16.93 -4.63 -0.60
C LEU A 367 -16.20 -5.17 0.63
N PHE A 368 -16.87 -6.05 1.36
CA PHE A 368 -16.35 -6.67 2.57
C PHE A 368 -16.34 -8.18 2.35
N ALA A 369 -15.17 -8.78 2.29
CA ALA A 369 -14.98 -10.17 1.90
C ALA A 369 -14.38 -10.98 3.05
N ARG A 370 -15.11 -11.99 3.52
CA ARG A 370 -14.53 -12.95 4.46
C ARG A 370 -13.68 -13.96 3.71
N VAL A 371 -12.43 -14.12 4.15
CA VAL A 371 -11.47 -15.09 3.61
C VAL A 371 -10.99 -16.02 4.72
N GLN A 372 -10.20 -17.05 4.38
CA GLN A 372 -9.78 -18.05 5.38
C GLN A 372 -8.62 -17.55 6.24
N GLU A 373 -7.62 -16.92 5.64
CA GLU A 373 -6.48 -16.34 6.37
C GLU A 373 -5.84 -15.20 5.57
N LEU A 374 -5.20 -14.28 6.29
CA LEU A 374 -4.51 -13.13 5.72
C LEU A 374 -2.99 -13.24 5.96
N PRO A 375 -2.17 -12.50 5.18
CA PRO A 375 -0.73 -12.43 5.42
C PRO A 375 -0.43 -12.05 6.87
N ARG A 376 0.66 -12.62 7.41
CA ARG A 376 1.13 -12.37 8.79
C ARG A 376 0.12 -12.74 9.88
N SER A 377 -0.89 -13.56 9.56
CA SER A 377 -1.94 -13.99 10.49
C SER A 377 -2.75 -12.84 11.09
N CYS A 378 -2.76 -11.68 10.41
CA CYS A 378 -3.62 -10.56 10.78
C CYS A 378 -5.09 -10.90 10.48
N ASN A 379 -5.99 -10.01 10.87
CA ASN A 379 -7.42 -10.29 10.80
C ASN A 379 -8.20 -9.38 9.85
N VAL A 380 -7.56 -8.31 9.36
CA VAL A 380 -8.17 -7.32 8.46
C VAL A 380 -7.11 -6.78 7.48
N GLU A 381 -7.48 -6.62 6.21
CA GLU A 381 -6.63 -6.07 5.15
C GLU A 381 -7.46 -5.17 4.22
N TRP A 382 -6.97 -3.97 3.93
CA TRP A 382 -7.60 -3.06 2.96
C TRP A 382 -6.80 -3.02 1.65
N GLY A 383 -7.49 -3.06 0.52
CA GLY A 383 -6.90 -2.92 -0.81
C GLY A 383 -7.91 -2.39 -1.82
N GLY A 384 -7.48 -2.15 -3.06
CA GLY A 384 -8.40 -1.73 -4.11
C GLY A 384 -7.78 -0.83 -5.16
N LEU A 385 -8.62 0.01 -5.76
CA LEU A 385 -8.26 0.96 -6.80
C LEU A 385 -8.58 2.39 -6.38
N SER A 386 -7.66 3.30 -6.70
CA SER A 386 -7.89 4.73 -6.58
C SER A 386 -7.55 5.47 -7.87
N HIS A 387 -7.99 6.71 -7.95
CA HIS A 387 -7.84 7.59 -9.10
C HIS A 387 -7.26 8.93 -8.67
N LYS A 388 -6.50 9.52 -9.59
CA LYS A 388 -6.03 10.90 -9.48
C LYS A 388 -6.86 11.76 -10.43
N GLU A 389 -7.61 12.71 -9.87
CA GLU A 389 -8.29 13.73 -10.67
C GLU A 389 -7.23 14.59 -11.38
N GLU A 390 -7.43 14.86 -12.67
CA GLU A 390 -6.64 15.86 -13.38
C GLU A 390 -7.03 17.24 -12.87
N THR A 391 -6.15 17.87 -12.09
CA THR A 391 -6.18 19.32 -11.93
C THR A 391 -5.36 19.91 -13.05
N ASP A 392 -5.97 20.16 -14.20
CA ASP A 392 -5.35 21.03 -15.18
C ASP A 392 -5.79 22.49 -14.91
N PRO A 393 -4.88 23.34 -14.41
CA PRO A 393 -5.16 24.74 -14.11
C PRO A 393 -5.35 25.61 -15.37
N TYR A 394 -5.22 25.04 -16.58
CA TYR A 394 -5.44 25.67 -17.87
C TYR A 394 -6.59 25.05 -18.68
N TYR A 395 -7.49 24.25 -18.07
CA TYR A 395 -8.81 24.02 -18.68
C TYR A 395 -9.59 25.35 -18.68
N ASP A 396 -9.26 26.22 -19.64
CA ASP A 396 -10.16 27.24 -20.12
C ASP A 396 -11.26 26.49 -20.88
N SER A 397 -12.49 26.60 -20.40
CA SER A 397 -13.68 25.94 -20.95
C SER A 397 -14.09 26.44 -22.34
N GLU A 398 -13.17 27.05 -23.11
CA GLU A 398 -13.45 27.70 -24.40
C GLU A 398 -13.09 26.84 -25.63
N ASP A 399 -12.35 25.74 -25.47
CA ASP A 399 -12.08 24.78 -26.56
C ASP A 399 -13.13 23.65 -26.58
N GLU A 400 -14.24 23.86 -27.30
CA GLU A 400 -15.37 22.90 -27.44
C GLU A 400 -15.00 21.55 -28.12
N ASP A 401 -13.79 21.42 -28.67
CA ASP A 401 -13.35 20.26 -29.46
C ASP A 401 -12.51 19.22 -28.68
N GLN A 402 -12.20 19.45 -27.39
CA GLN A 402 -11.50 18.45 -26.56
C GLN A 402 -12.49 17.73 -25.63
N GLN A 403 -12.71 16.44 -25.89
CA GLN A 403 -13.50 15.58 -25.00
C GLN A 403 -12.89 15.58 -23.60
N ALA A 404 -13.66 16.03 -22.60
CA ALA A 404 -13.31 15.86 -21.20
C ALA A 404 -12.94 14.38 -20.93
N PRO A 405 -11.87 14.10 -20.16
CA PRO A 405 -11.45 12.73 -19.89
C PRO A 405 -12.63 11.92 -19.33
N GLU A 406 -12.91 10.78 -19.95
CA GLU A 406 -14.00 9.90 -19.58
C GLU A 406 -13.87 9.54 -18.10
N ILE A 407 -14.88 9.91 -17.29
CA ILE A 407 -14.83 9.68 -15.84
C ILE A 407 -14.68 8.18 -15.60
N VAL A 408 -13.50 7.80 -15.10
CA VAL A 408 -13.11 6.43 -14.79
C VAL A 408 -13.98 5.93 -13.63
N ASN A 409 -15.17 5.40 -13.93
CA ASN A 409 -16.13 4.95 -12.94
C ASN A 409 -16.19 3.41 -12.89
N ALA A 410 -15.67 2.84 -11.81
CA ALA A 410 -15.97 1.45 -11.46
C ALA A 410 -17.43 1.32 -10.99
N GLU A 411 -18.10 0.19 -11.20
CA GLU A 411 -19.42 -0.08 -10.60
C GLU A 411 -19.33 -1.28 -9.67
N VAL A 412 -20.02 -1.22 -8.53
CA VAL A 412 -20.12 -2.34 -7.59
C VAL A 412 -21.58 -2.76 -7.48
N LYS A 413 -21.87 -4.01 -7.78
CA LYS A 413 -23.22 -4.59 -7.75
C LYS A 413 -23.24 -5.83 -6.88
N PHE A 414 -24.34 -6.06 -6.17
CA PHE A 414 -24.56 -7.23 -5.33
C PHE A 414 -25.87 -7.93 -5.72
N SER A 415 -25.88 -9.27 -5.72
CA SER A 415 -27.09 -10.04 -5.96
C SER A 415 -27.03 -11.40 -5.25
N ASN A 416 -28.20 -11.96 -4.96
CA ASN A 416 -28.35 -13.34 -4.47
C ASN A 416 -28.64 -14.34 -5.60
N LYS A 417 -28.79 -13.85 -6.82
CA LYS A 417 -28.89 -14.63 -8.06
C LYS A 417 -27.76 -14.19 -8.99
N PHE A 418 -27.36 -15.06 -9.92
CA PHE A 418 -26.38 -14.69 -10.93
C PHE A 418 -27.12 -14.12 -12.15
N ASP A 419 -27.61 -12.89 -12.01
CA ASP A 419 -28.48 -12.17 -12.96
C ASP A 419 -27.93 -10.78 -13.31
N PHE A 420 -26.62 -10.72 -13.55
CA PHE A 420 -25.93 -9.48 -13.87
C PHE A 420 -25.90 -9.20 -15.37
N GLU A 421 -26.08 -7.92 -15.73
CA GLU A 421 -25.79 -7.42 -17.06
C GLU A 421 -24.32 -7.05 -17.16
N PHE A 422 -23.62 -7.66 -18.12
CA PHE A 422 -22.20 -7.44 -18.32
C PHE A 422 -21.92 -6.57 -19.54
N ASN A 423 -21.00 -5.62 -19.38
CA ASN A 423 -20.50 -4.83 -20.50
C ASN A 423 -19.26 -5.51 -21.10
N LYS A 424 -19.35 -6.02 -22.33
CA LYS A 424 -18.25 -6.69 -23.03
C LYS A 424 -16.95 -5.88 -23.14
N ASP A 425 -17.05 -4.56 -23.03
CA ASP A 425 -15.94 -3.61 -23.16
C ASP A 425 -15.37 -3.21 -21.79
N LYS A 426 -15.77 -3.90 -20.71
CA LYS A 426 -15.26 -3.71 -19.34
C LYS A 426 -14.71 -5.02 -18.77
N HIS A 427 -13.78 -4.91 -17.82
CA HIS A 427 -13.31 -6.05 -17.04
C HIS A 427 -14.15 -6.22 -15.78
N HIS A 428 -14.41 -7.46 -15.35
CA HIS A 428 -15.25 -7.71 -14.17
C HIS A 428 -14.53 -8.59 -13.15
N ALA A 429 -14.32 -8.10 -11.93
CA ALA A 429 -14.01 -8.99 -10.80
C ALA A 429 -15.31 -9.48 -10.17
N ILE A 430 -15.44 -10.79 -10.01
CA ILE A 430 -16.63 -11.45 -9.50
C ILE A 430 -16.26 -12.17 -8.21
N LEU A 431 -16.78 -11.66 -7.10
CA LEU A 431 -16.61 -12.21 -5.77
C LEU A 431 -17.77 -13.16 -5.47
N MET A 432 -17.46 -14.40 -5.10
CA MET A 432 -18.49 -15.39 -4.74
C MET A 432 -17.91 -16.52 -3.89
N ASN A 433 -18.79 -17.24 -3.20
CA ASN A 433 -18.45 -18.55 -2.66
C ASN A 433 -18.40 -19.62 -3.78
N PRO A 434 -17.30 -20.36 -3.93
CA PRO A 434 -17.12 -21.42 -4.92
C PRO A 434 -18.17 -22.52 -4.93
N ILE A 435 -18.82 -22.81 -3.80
CA ILE A 435 -19.92 -23.79 -3.77
C ILE A 435 -21.02 -23.40 -4.76
N ASN A 436 -21.13 -22.10 -5.06
CA ASN A 436 -22.07 -21.59 -6.04
C ASN A 436 -21.63 -21.83 -7.49
N LEU A 437 -20.38 -22.23 -7.81
CA LEU A 437 -19.81 -22.36 -9.18
C LEU A 437 -20.52 -23.37 -10.11
N ASP A 438 -21.67 -23.93 -9.75
CA ASP A 438 -22.45 -24.80 -10.64
C ASP A 438 -23.36 -24.05 -11.60
N PHE A 439 -23.29 -22.72 -11.64
CA PHE A 439 -23.99 -21.95 -12.67
C PHE A 439 -23.20 -21.90 -13.99
N ASP A 440 -23.95 -22.02 -15.08
CA ASP A 440 -23.51 -22.09 -16.48
C ASP A 440 -22.41 -21.08 -16.84
N SER A 441 -21.23 -21.58 -17.22
CA SER A 441 -20.07 -20.76 -17.55
C SER A 441 -20.28 -19.88 -18.80
N SER A 442 -21.27 -20.21 -19.65
CA SER A 442 -21.66 -19.35 -20.78
C SER A 442 -22.24 -18.00 -20.35
N LYS A 443 -22.57 -17.84 -19.06
CA LYS A 443 -23.07 -16.59 -18.48
C LYS A 443 -21.97 -15.61 -18.07
N PHE A 444 -20.71 -16.01 -18.07
CA PHE A 444 -19.61 -15.10 -17.74
C PHE A 444 -19.32 -14.12 -18.89
N PRO A 445 -18.88 -12.89 -18.60
CA PRO A 445 -18.45 -11.99 -19.64
C PRO A 445 -17.13 -12.45 -20.26
N PRO A 446 -16.77 -11.94 -21.45
CA PRO A 446 -15.52 -12.31 -22.11
C PRO A 446 -14.24 -11.95 -21.33
N SER A 447 -14.32 -11.01 -20.39
CA SER A 447 -13.20 -10.57 -19.55
C SER A 447 -13.66 -10.52 -18.09
N TYR A 448 -13.18 -11.47 -17.30
CA TYR A 448 -13.48 -11.55 -15.87
C TYR A 448 -12.36 -12.17 -15.07
N GLU A 449 -12.32 -11.78 -13.80
CA GLU A 449 -11.60 -12.40 -12.71
C GLU A 449 -12.59 -13.00 -11.72
N LEU A 450 -12.31 -14.21 -11.24
CA LEU A 450 -13.01 -14.82 -10.12
C LEU A 450 -12.21 -14.62 -8.85
N LEU A 451 -12.88 -14.12 -7.82
CA LEU A 451 -12.33 -14.01 -6.49
C LEU A 451 -13.17 -14.87 -5.53
N PRO A 452 -12.81 -16.15 -5.34
CA PRO A 452 -13.36 -16.97 -4.28
C PRO A 452 -13.30 -16.26 -2.92
N VAL A 453 -14.42 -16.19 -2.22
CA VAL A 453 -14.54 -15.69 -0.84
C VAL A 453 -15.50 -16.57 -0.04
N VAL A 454 -15.33 -16.65 1.27
CA VAL A 454 -16.19 -17.49 2.11
C VAL A 454 -17.59 -16.86 2.23
N GLN A 455 -17.63 -15.56 2.51
CA GLN A 455 -18.84 -14.73 2.53
C GLN A 455 -18.51 -13.34 1.97
N LEU A 456 -19.56 -12.64 1.51
CA LEU A 456 -19.42 -11.34 0.88
C LEU A 456 -20.51 -10.40 1.38
N PHE A 457 -20.11 -9.20 1.78
CA PHE A 457 -21.01 -8.21 2.35
C PHE A 457 -20.89 -6.87 1.62
N ASP A 458 -22.00 -6.14 1.61
CA ASP A 458 -21.99 -4.72 1.21
C ASP A 458 -21.49 -3.82 2.35
N LYS A 459 -21.41 -2.53 2.08
CA LYS A 459 -21.00 -1.49 3.04
C LYS A 459 -21.87 -1.35 4.29
N ASN A 460 -23.05 -1.96 4.31
CA ASN A 460 -23.95 -1.96 5.47
C ASN A 460 -23.89 -3.30 6.23
N GLY A 461 -22.93 -4.17 5.89
CA GLY A 461 -22.81 -5.50 6.50
C GLY A 461 -23.84 -6.52 6.03
N LYS A 462 -24.57 -6.26 4.93
CA LYS A 462 -25.55 -7.21 4.40
C LYS A 462 -24.87 -8.28 3.55
N ASP A 463 -25.12 -9.55 3.85
CA ASP A 463 -24.57 -10.72 3.14
C ASP A 463 -25.21 -10.92 1.75
N PHE A 464 -24.39 -11.31 0.77
CA PHE A 464 -24.77 -11.59 -0.61
C PHE A 464 -24.01 -12.79 -1.18
N LYS A 465 -24.67 -13.56 -2.06
CA LYS A 465 -24.01 -14.68 -2.74
C LYS A 465 -22.99 -14.26 -3.81
N TYR A 466 -23.23 -13.11 -4.44
CA TYR A 466 -22.43 -12.60 -5.54
C TYR A 466 -22.23 -11.10 -5.40
N GLY A 467 -21.02 -10.64 -5.68
CA GLY A 467 -20.74 -9.24 -5.92
C GLY A 467 -19.79 -9.06 -7.09
N ILE A 468 -19.99 -7.98 -7.82
CA ILE A 468 -19.28 -7.71 -9.07
C ILE A 468 -18.73 -6.30 -9.03
N ILE A 469 -17.44 -6.20 -9.31
CA ILE A 469 -16.74 -4.95 -9.58
C ILE A 469 -16.53 -4.88 -11.08
N GLN A 470 -17.16 -3.92 -11.72
CA GLN A 470 -17.01 -3.66 -13.14
C GLN A 470 -16.01 -2.51 -13.29
N TYR A 471 -14.82 -2.82 -13.78
CA TYR A 471 -13.74 -1.85 -13.97
C TYR A 471 -13.91 -1.10 -15.30
N PRO A 472 -13.64 0.21 -15.30
CA PRO A 472 -13.71 1.06 -16.47
C PRO A 472 -12.71 0.66 -17.57
#